data_AF-A0A9K3Y716-F1
#
_entry.id   AF-A0A9K3Y716-F1
#
_cell.length_a   1.000
_cell.length_b   1.000
_cell.length_c   1.000
_cell.angle_alpha   90.00
_cell.angle_beta   90.00
_cell.angle_gamma   90.00
#
_symmetry.space_group_name_H-M   'P 1'
#
loop_
_entity.id
_entity.type
_entity.pdbx_description
1 polymer ?
#
loop_
_entity_poly.entity_id
_entity_poly.type
_entity_poly.pdbx_seq_one_letter_code
_entity_poly.pdbx_strand_id
1 'polypeptide(L)'
;MGSSCYNMVVTVLLVVGTEEVRATRNPCDSCEAGTFCSKYPPVCTSCPPSTYSSTGGQPNCDICRVCQGYFRFKKPCSSTHNAECECVEGFHCLGPKCTRCEKDCRPGQELTEQGCKNCGLGTFNDQDGAGVCRPWTNCSLDGRSVLKNGTKEKDVVCGPPVVSLSPSTTPSAVTTPERESGERPLQVLTLFLALTLALLLFLIFIILWFSVPKWLRKKFPHIFKQPFKKAVRTAQEEDACSCRFPEEEEGGGGSYEL
;
A
#
# COMPACT_ATOMS: atom_id res chain seq x y z
N MET A 1 -58.75 -33.02 6.10
CA MET A 1 -58.33 -32.66 4.73
C MET A 1 -57.73 -31.24 4.65
N GLY A 2 -56.61 -30.94 5.34
CA GLY A 2 -56.07 -29.55 5.40
C GLY A 2 -54.60 -29.38 4.99
N SER A 3 -53.83 -30.48 4.91
CA SER A 3 -52.38 -30.42 4.65
C SER A 3 -52.02 -30.35 3.15
N SER A 4 -52.87 -30.91 2.29
CA SER A 4 -52.60 -30.96 0.84
C SER A 4 -52.76 -29.59 0.17
N CYS A 5 -53.80 -28.83 0.55
CA CYS A 5 -54.06 -27.50 -0.01
C CYS A 5 -53.00 -26.48 0.40
N TYR A 6 -52.47 -26.56 1.62
CA TYR A 6 -51.41 -25.66 2.07
C TYR A 6 -50.12 -25.88 1.27
N ASN A 7 -49.72 -27.14 1.07
CA ASN A 7 -48.54 -27.46 0.27
C ASN A 7 -48.73 -27.07 -1.21
N MET A 8 -49.94 -27.24 -1.76
CA MET A 8 -50.26 -26.80 -3.12
C MET A 8 -50.23 -25.28 -3.26
N VAL A 9 -50.78 -24.53 -2.30
CA VAL A 9 -50.76 -23.06 -2.29
C VAL A 9 -49.34 -22.52 -2.10
N VAL A 10 -48.52 -23.14 -1.25
CA VAL A 10 -47.11 -22.79 -1.07
C VAL A 10 -46.30 -23.09 -2.34
N THR A 11 -46.57 -24.22 -3.01
CA THR A 11 -45.89 -24.57 -4.27
C THR A 11 -46.29 -23.62 -5.40
N VAL A 12 -47.57 -23.25 -5.49
CA VAL A 12 -48.05 -22.25 -6.45
C VAL A 12 -47.45 -20.87 -6.15
N LEU A 13 -47.38 -20.44 -4.89
CA LEU A 13 -46.76 -19.17 -4.50
C LEU A 13 -45.24 -19.14 -4.78
N LEU A 14 -44.54 -20.27 -4.64
CA LEU A 14 -43.12 -20.39 -4.99
C LEU A 14 -42.90 -20.42 -6.50
N VAL A 15 -43.82 -20.99 -7.29
CA VAL A 15 -43.76 -21.00 -8.76
C VAL A 15 -44.17 -19.65 -9.36
N VAL A 16 -45.07 -18.90 -8.72
CA VAL A 16 -45.48 -17.54 -9.14
C VAL A 16 -44.48 -16.48 -8.66
N GLY A 17 -43.72 -16.75 -7.58
CA GLY A 17 -42.68 -15.87 -7.04
C GLY A 17 -41.37 -15.84 -7.85
N THR A 18 -41.25 -16.68 -8.89
CA THR A 18 -40.13 -16.64 -9.85
C THR A 18 -40.58 -16.08 -11.19
N GLU A 19 -41.37 -15.00 -11.19
CA GLU A 19 -41.14 -14.02 -12.24
C GLU A 19 -39.75 -13.46 -11.99
N GLU A 20 -38.79 -13.95 -12.76
CA GLU A 20 -37.54 -13.24 -13.00
C GLU A 20 -37.93 -11.78 -13.23
N VAL A 21 -37.69 -10.92 -12.23
CA VAL A 21 -37.55 -9.50 -12.48
C VAL A 21 -36.35 -9.44 -13.41
N ARG A 22 -36.61 -9.55 -14.71
CA ARG A 22 -35.64 -9.33 -15.76
C ARG A 22 -35.25 -7.88 -15.54
N ALA A 23 -34.22 -7.68 -14.73
CA ALA A 23 -33.62 -6.38 -14.49
C ALA A 23 -33.46 -5.80 -15.88
N THR A 24 -34.25 -4.76 -16.17
CA THR A 24 -34.37 -4.25 -17.53
C THR A 24 -32.99 -3.75 -17.86
N ARG A 25 -32.25 -4.53 -18.67
CA ARG A 25 -30.83 -4.29 -18.94
C ARG A 25 -30.76 -2.85 -19.46
N ASN A 26 -30.01 -2.02 -18.76
CA ASN A 26 -29.92 -0.62 -19.14
C ASN A 26 -29.37 -0.60 -20.58
N PRO A 27 -30.06 0.00 -21.56
CA PRO A 27 -29.65 -0.05 -22.96
C PRO A 27 -28.23 0.48 -23.20
N CYS A 28 -27.73 1.34 -22.29
CA CYS A 28 -26.36 1.84 -22.34
C CYS A 28 -25.30 0.82 -21.92
N ASP A 29 -25.67 -0.27 -21.23
CA ASP A 29 -24.72 -1.28 -20.76
C ASP A 29 -24.09 -2.08 -21.92
N SER A 30 -24.66 -2.00 -23.13
CA SER A 30 -24.10 -2.60 -24.35
C SER A 30 -23.18 -1.65 -25.13
N CYS A 31 -23.10 -0.37 -24.77
CA CYS A 31 -22.18 0.55 -25.45
C CYS A 31 -20.73 0.20 -25.11
N GLU A 32 -19.84 0.21 -26.10
CA GLU A 32 -18.42 -0.09 -25.92
C GLU A 32 -17.62 1.16 -25.49
N ALA A 33 -16.37 0.94 -25.06
CA ALA A 33 -15.44 2.03 -24.80
C ALA A 33 -15.24 2.91 -26.06
N GLY A 34 -14.97 4.19 -25.85
CA GLY A 34 -14.91 5.18 -26.92
C GLY A 34 -16.24 5.63 -27.49
N THR A 35 -17.33 5.28 -26.81
CA THR A 35 -18.67 5.82 -27.06
C THR A 35 -19.27 6.38 -25.78
N PHE A 36 -20.19 7.33 -25.93
CA PHE A 36 -21.08 7.77 -24.86
C PHE A 36 -22.53 7.43 -25.20
N CYS A 37 -23.36 7.21 -24.18
CA CYS A 37 -24.75 6.83 -24.33
C CYS A 37 -25.69 7.96 -23.95
N SER A 38 -26.49 8.43 -24.90
CA SER A 38 -27.64 9.29 -24.61
C SER A 38 -28.78 8.46 -24.05
N LYS A 39 -29.49 8.89 -22.99
CA LYS A 39 -30.60 8.09 -22.42
C LYS A 39 -31.93 8.17 -23.20
N TYR A 40 -32.15 9.25 -23.95
CA TYR A 40 -33.44 9.55 -24.59
C TYR A 40 -33.23 10.11 -26.00
N PRO A 41 -33.18 9.27 -27.05
CA PRO A 41 -33.20 7.81 -27.05
C PRO A 41 -31.84 7.16 -26.69
N PRO A 42 -31.83 5.89 -26.23
CA PRO A 42 -30.62 5.11 -25.97
C PRO A 42 -29.81 4.86 -27.24
N VAL A 43 -28.75 5.65 -27.45
CA VAL A 43 -27.87 5.56 -28.62
C VAL A 43 -26.42 5.69 -28.19
N CYS A 44 -25.58 4.73 -28.60
CA CYS A 44 -24.13 4.78 -28.43
C CYS A 44 -23.53 5.65 -29.55
N THR A 45 -22.93 6.78 -29.19
CA THR A 45 -22.31 7.71 -30.14
C THR A 45 -20.82 7.77 -29.86
N SER A 46 -19.99 7.76 -30.91
CA SER A 46 -18.53 7.88 -30.76
C SER A 46 -18.13 9.17 -30.05
N CYS A 47 -17.08 9.09 -29.23
CA CYS A 47 -16.53 10.26 -28.56
C CYS A 47 -16.07 11.33 -29.59
N PRO A 48 -16.42 12.61 -29.38
CA PRO A 48 -15.94 13.70 -30.25
C PRO A 48 -14.41 13.87 -30.17
N PRO A 49 -13.79 14.59 -31.12
CA PRO A 49 -12.35 14.87 -31.08
C PRO A 49 -11.92 15.46 -29.73
N SER A 50 -10.71 15.13 -29.28
CA SER A 50 -10.15 15.54 -27.97
C SER A 50 -10.92 15.04 -26.74
N THR A 51 -11.72 13.98 -26.88
CA THR A 51 -12.36 13.29 -25.76
C THR A 51 -12.19 11.77 -25.85
N TYR A 52 -12.36 11.07 -24.74
CA TYR A 52 -12.23 9.62 -24.65
C TYR A 52 -13.22 9.02 -23.64
N SER A 53 -13.45 7.71 -23.73
CA SER A 53 -14.19 6.95 -22.73
C SER A 53 -13.53 5.58 -22.58
N SER A 54 -12.96 5.31 -21.40
CA SER A 54 -12.25 4.04 -21.15
C SER A 54 -13.15 2.87 -20.82
N THR A 55 -14.42 3.14 -20.50
CA THR A 55 -15.41 2.12 -20.15
C THR A 55 -16.69 2.39 -20.93
N GLY A 56 -17.37 1.34 -21.36
CA GLY A 56 -18.66 1.45 -22.04
C GLY A 56 -19.78 2.05 -21.19
N GLY A 57 -20.83 2.52 -21.85
CA GLY A 57 -22.09 2.95 -21.21
C GLY A 57 -22.04 4.27 -20.43
N GLN A 58 -20.93 5.02 -20.54
CA GLN A 58 -20.83 6.34 -19.91
C GLN A 58 -21.77 7.35 -20.58
N PRO A 59 -22.38 8.28 -19.82
CA PRO A 59 -23.26 9.30 -20.40
C PRO A 59 -22.49 10.38 -21.18
N ASN A 60 -21.19 10.54 -20.91
CA ASN A 60 -20.32 11.54 -21.50
C ASN A 60 -18.91 10.98 -21.67
N CYS A 61 -18.15 11.55 -22.61
CA CYS A 61 -16.73 11.28 -22.75
C CYS A 61 -15.91 12.25 -21.90
N ASP A 62 -14.82 11.77 -21.31
CA ASP A 62 -13.84 12.56 -20.59
C ASP A 62 -12.97 13.38 -21.56
N ILE A 63 -12.57 14.58 -21.16
CA ILE A 63 -11.69 15.43 -21.98
C ILE A 63 -10.27 14.85 -21.95
N CYS A 64 -9.63 14.76 -23.12
CA CYS A 64 -8.25 14.36 -23.25
C CYS A 64 -7.33 15.32 -22.51
N ARG A 65 -6.38 14.76 -21.74
CA ARG A 65 -5.30 15.51 -21.13
C ARG A 65 -4.43 16.15 -22.22
N VAL A 66 -4.10 17.42 -22.01
CA VAL A 66 -3.16 18.16 -22.87
C VAL A 66 -1.79 18.16 -22.21
N CYS A 67 -0.75 17.81 -22.97
CA CYS A 67 0.65 17.91 -22.54
C CYS A 67 1.27 19.15 -23.19
N GLN A 68 1.53 20.19 -22.38
CA GLN A 68 2.12 21.46 -22.84
C GLN A 68 3.14 21.98 -21.82
N GLY A 69 4.03 22.87 -22.25
CA GLY A 69 5.06 23.48 -21.40
C GLY A 69 6.16 22.48 -21.09
N TYR A 70 6.34 22.13 -19.82
CA TYR A 70 7.31 21.13 -19.38
C TYR A 70 6.86 19.67 -19.62
N PHE A 71 5.66 19.48 -20.16
CA PHE A 71 5.13 18.17 -20.49
C PHE A 71 5.15 17.92 -22.00
N ARG A 72 5.47 16.68 -22.39
CA ARG A 72 5.36 16.14 -23.75
C ARG A 72 4.48 14.89 -23.76
N PHE A 73 3.88 14.58 -24.90
CA PHE A 73 3.09 13.36 -25.04
C PHE A 73 3.99 12.14 -25.02
N LYS A 74 3.82 11.29 -24.01
CA LYS A 74 4.34 9.91 -24.00
C LYS A 74 3.43 9.01 -24.82
N LYS A 75 2.12 9.18 -24.65
CA LYS A 75 1.07 8.51 -25.41
C LYS A 75 0.00 9.53 -25.80
N PRO A 76 -0.34 9.66 -27.09
CA PRO A 76 -1.42 10.55 -27.51
C PRO A 76 -2.78 10.02 -27.01
N CYS A 77 -3.77 10.90 -26.94
CA CYS A 77 -5.14 10.51 -26.63
C CYS A 77 -5.77 9.71 -27.79
N SER A 78 -6.68 8.80 -27.48
CA SER A 78 -7.59 8.18 -28.46
C SER A 78 -9.02 8.18 -27.91
N SER A 79 -9.98 7.70 -28.69
CA SER A 79 -11.37 7.56 -28.20
C SER A 79 -11.49 6.66 -26.97
N THR A 80 -10.58 5.70 -26.74
CA THR A 80 -10.70 4.72 -25.65
C THR A 80 -9.77 4.97 -24.46
N HIS A 81 -8.78 5.85 -24.61
CA HIS A 81 -7.84 6.14 -23.51
C HIS A 81 -7.38 7.57 -23.52
N ASN A 82 -7.15 8.08 -22.31
CA ASN A 82 -6.57 9.39 -22.10
C ASN A 82 -5.14 9.47 -22.65
N ALA A 83 -4.68 10.68 -22.93
CA ALA A 83 -3.27 10.93 -23.17
C ALA A 83 -2.44 10.70 -21.90
N GLU A 84 -1.23 10.18 -22.10
CA GLU A 84 -0.21 10.08 -21.06
C GLU A 84 0.89 11.10 -21.33
N CYS A 85 1.18 11.93 -20.33
CA CYS A 85 2.25 12.93 -20.41
C CYS A 85 3.50 12.42 -19.70
N GLU A 86 4.65 12.83 -20.21
CA GLU A 86 5.95 12.76 -19.53
C GLU A 86 6.61 14.13 -19.54
N CYS A 87 7.68 14.29 -18.77
CA CYS A 87 8.43 15.54 -18.72
C CYS A 87 9.39 15.67 -19.90
N VAL A 88 9.72 16.91 -20.26
CA VAL A 88 10.79 17.21 -21.21
C VAL A 88 12.16 16.81 -20.66
N GLU A 89 13.16 16.69 -21.53
CA GLU A 89 14.54 16.35 -21.12
C GLU A 89 15.07 17.32 -20.04
N GLY A 90 15.77 16.78 -19.05
CA GLY A 90 16.25 17.54 -17.89
C GLY A 90 15.21 17.70 -16.77
N PHE A 91 14.08 17.01 -16.87
CA PHE A 91 13.02 16.98 -15.86
C PHE A 91 12.47 15.56 -15.69
N HIS A 92 12.02 15.24 -14.48
CA HIS A 92 11.37 13.99 -14.14
C HIS A 92 9.96 14.22 -13.59
N CYS A 93 9.13 13.18 -13.72
CA CYS A 93 7.77 13.17 -13.21
C CYS A 93 7.74 13.06 -11.69
N LEU A 94 6.99 13.95 -11.04
CA LEU A 94 6.69 13.87 -9.63
C LEU A 94 5.17 13.76 -9.40
N GLY A 95 4.79 12.85 -8.50
CA GLY A 95 3.40 12.60 -8.13
C GLY A 95 2.67 11.61 -9.05
N PRO A 96 1.43 11.24 -8.68
CA PRO A 96 0.66 10.24 -9.41
C PRO A 96 0.35 10.71 -10.83
N LYS A 97 0.46 9.82 -11.81
CA LYS A 97 0.21 10.12 -13.23
C LYS A 97 1.01 11.35 -13.74
N CYS A 98 2.20 11.63 -13.20
CA CYS A 98 3.05 12.75 -13.61
C CYS A 98 2.30 14.09 -13.54
N THR A 99 1.77 14.47 -12.37
CA THR A 99 1.05 15.74 -12.20
C THR A 99 1.98 16.96 -12.24
N ARG A 100 3.26 16.79 -11.90
CA ARG A 100 4.27 17.85 -11.90
C ARG A 100 5.56 17.37 -12.55
N CYS A 101 6.26 18.28 -13.23
CA CYS A 101 7.65 18.09 -13.65
C CYS A 101 8.57 18.82 -12.70
N GLU A 102 9.57 18.11 -12.18
CA GLU A 102 10.64 18.66 -11.37
C GLU A 102 11.96 18.52 -12.13
N LYS A 103 12.85 19.50 -11.96
CA LYS A 103 14.14 19.47 -12.64
C LYS A 103 14.96 18.29 -12.14
N ASP A 104 15.66 17.65 -13.04
CA ASP A 104 16.53 16.53 -12.72
C ASP A 104 17.56 16.87 -11.62
N CYS A 105 17.80 15.87 -10.77
CA CYS A 105 18.63 16.03 -9.59
C CYS A 105 20.07 16.29 -9.97
N ARG A 106 20.73 17.20 -9.26
CA ARG A 106 22.13 17.53 -9.52
C ARG A 106 23.05 16.47 -8.91
N PRO A 107 24.34 16.44 -9.30
CA PRO A 107 25.35 15.76 -8.53
C PRO A 107 25.25 16.12 -7.04
N GLY A 108 25.44 15.12 -6.18
CA GLY A 108 25.24 15.22 -4.75
C GLY A 108 23.80 15.21 -4.27
N GLN A 109 22.87 14.88 -5.15
CA GLN A 109 21.47 14.60 -4.84
C GLN A 109 21.06 13.22 -5.34
N GLU A 110 20.02 12.65 -4.74
CA GLU A 110 19.34 11.44 -5.18
C GLU A 110 17.85 11.74 -5.42
N LEU A 111 17.24 11.00 -6.35
CA LEU A 111 15.81 11.09 -6.59
C LEU A 111 15.06 10.24 -5.56
N THR A 112 14.10 10.84 -4.87
CA THR A 112 13.19 10.17 -3.92
C THR A 112 11.74 10.36 -4.34
N GLU A 113 10.80 9.68 -3.68
CA GLU A 113 9.36 9.88 -3.94
C GLU A 113 8.91 11.33 -3.70
N GLN A 114 9.62 12.06 -2.84
CA GLN A 114 9.36 13.46 -2.52
C GLN A 114 10.13 14.45 -3.41
N GLY A 115 10.90 13.96 -4.39
CA GLY A 115 11.74 14.77 -5.29
C GLY A 115 13.23 14.64 -4.96
N CYS A 116 14.02 15.60 -5.40
CA CYS A 116 15.47 15.56 -5.25
C CYS A 116 15.90 15.84 -3.80
N LYS A 117 16.67 14.92 -3.22
CA LYS A 117 17.20 15.01 -1.86
C LYS A 117 18.72 15.04 -1.87
N ASN A 118 19.32 15.94 -1.09
CA ASN A 118 20.77 15.97 -0.95
C ASN A 118 21.32 14.70 -0.28
N CYS A 119 22.47 14.23 -0.76
CA CYS A 119 23.20 13.15 -0.10
C CYS A 119 23.53 13.51 1.36
N GLY A 120 23.41 12.49 2.20
CA GLY A 120 23.77 12.54 3.61
C GLY A 120 25.28 12.63 3.81
N LEU A 121 25.70 12.85 5.06
CA LEU A 121 27.12 12.80 5.39
C LEU A 121 27.64 11.38 5.19
N GLY A 122 28.82 11.25 4.59
CA GLY A 122 29.41 9.94 4.30
C GLY A 122 28.88 9.30 3.01
N THR A 123 28.03 9.97 2.24
CA THR A 123 27.54 9.48 0.95
C THR A 123 27.75 10.48 -0.18
N PHE A 124 27.79 9.99 -1.41
CA PHE A 124 27.93 10.80 -2.62
C PHE A 124 27.09 10.26 -3.79
N ASN A 125 26.79 11.14 -4.74
CA ASN A 125 26.29 10.78 -6.08
C ASN A 125 26.98 11.68 -7.11
N ASP A 126 27.70 11.09 -8.04
CA ASP A 126 28.46 11.80 -9.09
C ASP A 126 27.69 11.91 -10.41
N GLN A 127 26.53 11.26 -10.51
CA GLN A 127 25.67 11.29 -11.70
C GLN A 127 24.78 12.53 -11.72
N ASP A 128 24.56 13.07 -12.92
CA ASP A 128 23.60 14.15 -13.16
C ASP A 128 22.26 13.55 -13.60
N GLY A 129 21.17 14.01 -12.99
CA GLY A 129 19.79 13.58 -13.23
C GLY A 129 19.42 12.14 -12.88
N ALA A 130 20.40 11.33 -12.50
CA ALA A 130 20.21 9.92 -12.17
C ALA A 130 21.08 9.51 -10.97
N GLY A 131 20.92 8.27 -10.54
CA GLY A 131 21.72 7.69 -9.46
C GLY A 131 21.09 7.81 -8.07
N VAL A 132 21.78 7.19 -7.12
CA VAL A 132 21.39 7.07 -5.71
C VAL A 132 22.63 7.40 -4.89
N CYS A 133 22.46 8.02 -3.72
CA CYS A 133 23.61 8.34 -2.86
C CYS A 133 24.25 7.06 -2.33
N ARG A 134 25.53 6.85 -2.63
CA ARG A 134 26.32 5.68 -2.23
C ARG A 134 27.28 6.06 -1.11
N PRO A 135 27.60 5.15 -0.18
CA PRO A 135 28.60 5.43 0.86
C PRO A 135 29.97 5.71 0.24
N TRP A 136 30.75 6.59 0.88
CA TRP A 136 32.13 6.81 0.51
C TRP A 136 32.98 5.55 0.64
N THR A 137 33.96 5.40 -0.24
CA THR A 137 34.97 4.36 -0.14
C THR A 137 35.73 4.47 1.19
N ASN A 138 35.84 3.35 1.91
CA ASN A 138 36.57 3.27 3.17
C ASN A 138 38.01 2.80 2.91
N CYS A 139 38.93 3.75 2.75
CA CYS A 139 40.34 3.46 2.46
C CYS A 139 41.04 2.61 3.53
N SER A 140 40.59 2.69 4.78
CA SER A 140 41.18 1.94 5.89
C SER A 140 40.98 0.43 5.75
N LEU A 141 39.92 -0.01 5.07
CA LEU A 141 39.69 -1.44 4.81
C LEU A 141 40.79 -2.05 3.93
N ASP A 142 41.40 -1.24 3.06
CA ASP A 142 42.48 -1.66 2.17
C ASP A 142 43.88 -1.31 2.73
N GLY A 143 43.96 -0.87 3.99
CA GLY A 143 45.21 -0.41 4.59
C GLY A 143 45.79 0.85 3.92
N ARG A 144 44.92 1.72 3.39
CA ARG A 144 45.30 2.96 2.68
C ARG A 144 44.88 4.18 3.49
N SER A 145 45.65 5.27 3.36
CA SER A 145 45.26 6.58 3.88
C SER A 145 44.30 7.30 2.93
N VAL A 146 43.54 8.27 3.45
CA VAL A 146 42.72 9.15 2.63
C VAL A 146 43.60 10.25 2.02
N LEU A 147 43.65 10.34 0.69
CA LEU A 147 44.38 11.40 -0.02
C LEU A 147 43.51 12.63 -0.26
N LYS A 148 42.24 12.42 -0.62
CA LYS A 148 41.22 13.48 -0.74
C LYS A 148 39.93 13.03 -0.09
N ASN A 149 39.38 13.89 0.76
CA ASN A 149 38.08 13.65 1.37
C ASN A 149 36.98 13.61 0.31
N GLY A 150 35.98 12.76 0.55
CA GLY A 150 34.77 12.72 -0.25
C GLY A 150 33.92 13.96 -0.04
N THR A 151 33.08 14.26 -1.02
CA THR A 151 32.04 15.28 -0.95
C THR A 151 30.70 14.62 -1.25
N LYS A 152 29.61 15.40 -1.27
CA LYS A 152 28.32 14.87 -1.74
C LYS A 152 28.37 14.48 -3.22
N GLU A 153 29.26 15.08 -4.00
CA GLU A 153 29.32 14.88 -5.46
C GLU A 153 30.41 13.89 -5.87
N LYS A 154 31.38 13.61 -4.99
CA LYS A 154 32.58 12.83 -5.33
C LYS A 154 32.95 11.90 -4.20
N ASP A 155 33.44 10.72 -4.58
CA ASP A 155 33.96 9.75 -3.61
C ASP A 155 35.29 10.21 -2.98
N VAL A 156 35.64 9.57 -1.87
CA VAL A 156 36.96 9.60 -1.26
C VAL A 156 37.99 9.02 -2.24
N VAL A 157 39.15 9.69 -2.34
CA VAL A 157 40.29 9.17 -3.10
C VAL A 157 41.30 8.58 -2.12
N CYS A 158 41.57 7.28 -2.23
CA CYS A 158 42.53 6.59 -1.39
C CYS A 158 43.97 6.73 -1.89
N GLY A 159 44.92 6.74 -0.95
CA GLY A 159 46.35 6.72 -1.22
C GLY A 159 46.86 5.36 -1.70
N PRO A 160 48.15 5.29 -2.05
CA PRO A 160 48.82 4.03 -2.33
C PRO A 160 48.80 3.11 -1.09
N PRO A 161 48.88 1.78 -1.28
CA PRO A 161 48.96 0.85 -0.16
C PRO A 161 50.24 1.15 0.62
N VAL A 162 50.14 1.19 1.95
CA VAL A 162 51.32 1.40 2.80
C VAL A 162 52.10 0.09 2.78
N VAL A 163 53.08 -0.01 1.87
CA VAL A 163 54.05 -1.10 1.92
C VAL A 163 54.82 -0.91 3.21
N SER A 164 54.59 -1.79 4.18
CA SER A 164 55.43 -1.88 5.36
C SER A 164 56.83 -2.21 4.84
N LEU A 165 57.68 -1.19 4.73
CA LEU A 165 59.13 -1.39 4.58
C LEU A 165 59.58 -2.05 5.87
N SER A 166 59.48 -3.38 5.89
CA SER A 166 60.11 -4.20 6.91
C SER A 166 61.59 -3.83 6.92
N PRO A 167 62.16 -3.38 8.05
CA PRO A 167 63.60 -3.27 8.15
C PRO A 167 64.14 -4.69 8.11
N SER A 168 64.84 -5.03 7.03
CA SER A 168 65.72 -6.20 6.99
C SER A 168 66.76 -6.06 8.09
N THR A 169 66.66 -6.89 9.13
CA THR A 169 67.80 -7.26 9.98
C THR A 169 67.71 -8.76 10.30
N THR A 170 68.85 -9.41 10.11
CA THR A 170 69.23 -10.83 10.05
C THR A 170 68.86 -11.72 11.26
N PRO A 171 68.96 -13.06 11.13
CA PRO A 171 68.30 -14.04 11.99
C PRO A 171 69.08 -14.34 13.26
N SER A 172 68.38 -14.56 14.38
CA SER A 172 68.92 -15.32 15.50
C SER A 172 67.82 -16.12 16.18
N ALA A 173 68.15 -17.36 16.46
CA ALA A 173 67.28 -18.45 16.84
C ALA A 173 66.94 -18.47 18.35
N VAL A 174 66.10 -19.46 18.70
CA VAL A 174 65.80 -20.04 20.04
C VAL A 174 64.82 -19.18 20.88
N THR A 175 63.69 -19.62 21.43
CA THR A 175 63.31 -20.91 22.06
C THR A 175 61.78 -21.01 22.20
N THR A 176 61.18 -22.17 21.95
CA THR A 176 59.82 -22.57 22.40
C THR A 176 59.90 -23.13 23.82
N PRO A 177 58.98 -22.81 24.74
CA PRO A 177 57.85 -23.71 25.11
C PRO A 177 56.56 -22.87 25.29
N GLU A 178 55.33 -23.34 25.41
CA GLU A 178 54.64 -24.62 25.48
C GLU A 178 53.14 -24.26 25.36
N ARG A 179 52.35 -25.16 24.77
CA ARG A 179 50.90 -25.01 24.59
C ARG A 179 50.20 -24.95 25.94
N GLU A 180 49.27 -24.00 26.11
CA GLU A 180 48.03 -24.26 26.83
C GLU A 180 46.91 -23.27 26.48
N SER A 181 45.68 -23.78 26.50
CA SER A 181 44.40 -23.06 26.41
C SER A 181 43.87 -22.70 25.00
N GLY A 182 43.66 -23.73 24.19
CA GLY A 182 42.83 -23.70 22.99
C GLY A 182 41.40 -24.20 23.21
N GLU A 183 40.74 -23.87 24.33
CA GLU A 183 39.36 -24.33 24.63
C GLU A 183 38.34 -23.20 24.85
N ARG A 184 38.75 -21.92 24.83
CA ARG A 184 37.84 -20.79 25.10
C ARG A 184 37.03 -20.24 23.92
N PRO A 185 37.47 -20.27 22.64
CA PRO A 185 36.68 -19.66 21.56
C PRO A 185 35.50 -20.54 21.11
N LEU A 186 35.60 -21.87 21.25
CA LEU A 186 34.52 -22.80 20.87
C LEU A 186 33.38 -22.82 21.90
N GLN A 187 33.71 -22.72 23.21
CA GLN A 187 32.71 -22.65 24.27
C GLN A 187 31.87 -21.39 24.19
N VAL A 188 32.51 -20.24 23.91
CA VAL A 188 31.82 -18.96 23.71
C VAL A 188 30.90 -19.01 22.50
N LEU A 189 31.37 -19.55 21.37
CA LEU A 189 30.55 -19.72 20.16
C LEU A 189 29.37 -20.68 20.40
N THR A 190 29.58 -21.76 21.15
CA THR A 190 28.53 -22.73 21.50
C THR A 190 27.46 -22.10 22.41
N LEU A 191 27.87 -21.26 23.36
CA LEU A 191 26.96 -20.50 24.22
C LEU A 191 26.12 -19.51 23.41
N PHE A 192 26.73 -18.76 22.49
CA PHE A 192 25.98 -17.85 21.61
C PHE A 192 25.00 -18.59 20.69
N LEU A 193 25.39 -19.74 20.14
CA LEU A 193 24.52 -20.57 19.31
C LEU A 193 23.33 -21.12 20.12
N ALA A 194 23.57 -21.57 21.35
CA ALA A 194 22.52 -22.04 22.25
C ALA A 194 21.56 -20.91 22.67
N LEU A 195 22.08 -19.72 22.96
CA LEU A 195 21.28 -18.53 23.30
C LEU A 195 20.39 -18.08 22.14
N THR A 196 20.92 -18.06 20.92
CA THR A 196 20.15 -17.69 19.73
C THR A 196 19.05 -18.71 19.43
N LEU A 197 19.33 -20.02 19.58
CA LEU A 197 18.33 -21.07 19.42
C LEU A 197 17.24 -20.99 20.50
N ALA A 198 17.62 -20.77 21.75
CA ALA A 198 16.67 -20.62 22.86
C ALA A 198 15.75 -19.40 22.67
N LEU A 199 16.29 -18.27 22.23
CA LEU A 199 15.52 -17.07 21.95
C LEU A 199 14.55 -17.29 20.78
N LEU A 200 14.99 -17.97 19.72
CA LEU A 200 14.15 -18.29 18.57
C LEU A 200 12.99 -19.22 18.97
N LEU A 201 13.26 -20.27 19.75
CA LEU A 201 12.24 -21.18 20.26
C LEU A 201 11.24 -20.47 21.18
N PHE A 202 11.73 -19.55 22.01
CA PHE A 202 10.88 -18.72 22.87
C PHE A 202 9.97 -17.80 22.04
N LEU A 203 10.50 -17.16 21.00
CA LEU A 203 9.70 -16.33 20.09
C LEU A 203 8.65 -17.15 19.33
N ILE A 204 9.01 -18.33 18.83
CA ILE A 204 8.07 -19.26 18.17
C ILE A 204 6.96 -19.67 19.14
N PHE A 205 7.31 -19.96 20.39
CA PHE A 205 6.35 -20.35 21.42
C PHE A 205 5.39 -19.20 21.77
N ILE A 206 5.91 -17.98 21.90
CA ILE A 206 5.12 -16.76 22.06
C ILE A 206 4.18 -16.57 20.87
N ILE A 207 4.67 -16.71 19.64
CA ILE A 207 3.85 -16.62 18.43
C ILE A 207 2.77 -17.70 18.43
N LEU A 208 3.07 -18.94 18.80
CA LEU A 208 2.11 -20.03 18.86
C LEU A 208 1.05 -19.78 19.94
N TRP A 209 1.45 -19.30 21.11
CA TRP A 209 0.56 -18.92 22.20
C TRP A 209 -0.32 -17.71 21.89
N PHE A 210 0.13 -16.76 21.08
CA PHE A 210 -0.72 -15.65 20.64
C PHE A 210 -1.56 -16.01 19.41
N SER A 211 -1.05 -16.88 18.54
CA SER A 211 -1.69 -17.24 17.27
C SER A 211 -2.74 -18.33 17.44
N VAL A 212 -2.53 -19.33 18.29
CA VAL A 212 -3.50 -20.42 18.52
C VAL A 212 -4.81 -19.94 19.14
N PRO A 213 -4.83 -19.08 20.19
CA PRO A 213 -6.08 -18.54 20.73
C PRO A 213 -6.72 -17.52 19.79
N LYS A 214 -5.93 -16.70 19.08
CA LYS A 214 -6.46 -15.77 18.07
C LYS A 214 -7.06 -16.54 16.88
N TRP A 215 -6.47 -17.65 16.45
CA TRP A 215 -6.97 -18.50 15.37
C TRP A 215 -8.20 -19.30 15.81
N LEU A 216 -8.24 -19.78 17.07
CA LEU A 216 -9.40 -20.47 17.62
C LEU A 216 -10.58 -19.51 17.82
N ARG A 217 -10.35 -18.28 18.32
CA ARG A 217 -11.41 -17.24 18.40
C ARG A 217 -11.91 -16.78 17.03
N LYS A 218 -11.06 -16.80 16.01
CA LYS A 218 -11.45 -16.42 14.63
C LYS A 218 -12.19 -17.55 13.89
N LYS A 219 -12.04 -18.81 14.30
CA LYS A 219 -12.72 -19.97 13.69
C LYS A 219 -13.91 -20.56 14.50
N PHE A 220 -14.06 -20.26 15.79
CA PHE A 220 -15.18 -20.76 16.62
C PHE A 220 -16.37 -19.81 16.94
N PRO A 221 -16.77 -18.79 16.14
CA PRO A 221 -18.02 -18.07 16.42
C PRO A 221 -19.34 -18.81 16.08
N HIS A 222 -19.32 -20.00 15.44
CA HIS A 222 -20.53 -20.58 14.84
C HIS A 222 -21.06 -21.89 15.43
N ILE A 223 -20.41 -22.51 16.44
CA ILE A 223 -20.83 -23.84 16.92
C ILE A 223 -21.50 -23.83 18.32
N PHE A 224 -21.44 -22.74 19.10
CA PHE A 224 -21.90 -22.77 20.50
C PHE A 224 -23.04 -21.81 20.88
N LYS A 225 -23.89 -21.39 19.94
CA LYS A 225 -25.14 -20.69 20.28
C LYS A 225 -26.39 -21.52 19.97
N GLN A 226 -26.71 -22.36 20.94
CA GLN A 226 -28.00 -22.92 21.39
C GLN A 226 -27.87 -24.44 21.62
N PRO A 227 -28.49 -25.02 22.66
CA PRO A 227 -29.66 -24.52 23.41
C PRO A 227 -29.56 -24.64 24.94
N PHE A 228 -30.28 -23.79 25.68
CA PHE A 228 -31.07 -24.29 26.81
C PHE A 228 -32.24 -23.36 27.12
N LYS A 229 -33.44 -23.82 26.73
CA LYS A 229 -34.72 -23.32 27.21
C LYS A 229 -34.92 -23.79 28.66
N LYS A 230 -35.25 -22.87 29.55
CA LYS A 230 -36.10 -23.02 30.75
C LYS A 230 -36.46 -21.61 31.21
N ALA A 231 -37.60 -21.31 31.81
CA ALA A 231 -38.95 -21.83 31.77
C ALA A 231 -39.75 -20.70 32.48
N VAL A 232 -40.90 -20.36 31.92
CA VAL A 232 -42.07 -19.74 32.55
C VAL A 232 -41.94 -19.35 34.04
N ARG A 233 -42.06 -18.05 34.34
CA ARG A 233 -43.00 -17.57 35.37
C ARG A 233 -43.38 -16.10 35.17
N THR A 234 -44.67 -15.90 35.26
CA THR A 234 -45.47 -14.68 35.21
C THR A 234 -45.36 -13.85 36.49
N ALA A 235 -45.71 -12.56 36.32
CA ALA A 235 -46.30 -11.61 37.27
C ALA A 235 -45.38 -10.72 38.14
N GLN A 236 -45.64 -9.39 37.99
CA GLN A 236 -45.65 -8.35 39.04
C GLN A 236 -44.24 -7.83 39.47
N GLU A 237 -43.89 -6.55 39.67
CA GLU A 237 -44.51 -5.22 39.67
C GLU A 237 -43.38 -4.20 40.05
N GLU A 238 -43.56 -2.91 39.69
CA GLU A 238 -42.95 -1.65 40.21
C GLU A 238 -41.68 -1.01 39.60
N ASP A 239 -41.95 0.19 39.05
CA ASP A 239 -41.28 1.49 39.23
C ASP A 239 -39.77 1.66 39.02
N ALA A 240 -39.41 2.46 38.00
CA ALA A 240 -39.19 3.91 38.17
C ALA A 240 -38.63 4.58 36.89
N CYS A 241 -38.93 5.88 36.79
CA CYS A 241 -38.20 6.93 36.03
C CYS A 241 -38.74 7.40 34.66
N SER A 242 -39.85 8.15 34.76
CA SER A 242 -40.05 9.53 34.26
C SER A 242 -38.98 10.17 33.34
N CYS A 243 -39.38 10.64 32.16
CA CYS A 243 -39.60 12.07 31.84
C CYS A 243 -40.09 12.30 30.39
N ARG A 244 -41.05 13.22 30.26
CA ARG A 244 -41.77 13.71 29.07
C ARG A 244 -40.90 14.56 28.12
N PHE A 245 -41.37 14.68 26.86
CA PHE A 245 -41.25 15.89 26.03
C PHE A 245 -42.66 16.45 25.74
N PRO A 246 -42.85 17.78 25.59
CA PRO A 246 -44.18 18.39 25.41
C PRO A 246 -44.61 18.44 23.93
N GLU A 247 -45.92 18.34 23.72
CA GLU A 247 -46.64 18.73 22.49
C GLU A 247 -46.63 20.25 22.30
N GLU A 248 -46.43 20.72 21.06
CA GLU A 248 -46.76 22.08 20.65
C GLU A 248 -48.16 22.09 20.01
N GLU A 249 -48.97 23.05 20.45
CA GLU A 249 -50.37 23.20 20.10
C GLU A 249 -50.61 23.78 18.71
N GLU A 250 -51.74 23.34 18.16
CA GLU A 250 -52.40 23.75 16.94
C GLU A 250 -53.06 25.13 17.12
N GLY A 251 -52.58 26.14 16.37
CA GLY A 251 -53.10 27.51 16.40
C GLY A 251 -53.81 27.87 15.10
N GLY A 252 -55.14 28.04 15.19
CA GLY A 252 -56.08 28.29 14.11
C GLY A 252 -55.80 29.49 13.20
N GLY A 253 -56.34 29.43 11.99
CA GLY A 253 -56.08 30.37 10.92
C GLY A 253 -57.01 31.59 10.82
N GLY A 254 -56.71 32.39 9.79
CA GLY A 254 -57.67 33.14 8.97
C GLY A 254 -58.13 34.50 9.50
N SER A 255 -57.56 35.58 8.95
CA SER A 255 -58.31 36.53 8.09
C SER A 255 -57.36 37.58 7.51
N TYR A 256 -57.48 37.78 6.21
CA TYR A 256 -57.02 38.96 5.48
C TYR A 256 -58.12 40.03 5.59
N GLU A 257 -57.75 41.30 5.73
CA GLU A 257 -58.44 42.44 5.10
C GLU A 257 -57.64 43.74 5.27
N LEU A 258 -57.47 44.42 4.12
CA LEU A 258 -57.15 45.84 3.84
C LEU A 258 -55.82 46.43 4.32
#